data_AF-A0A661CHR7-F1
#
_entry.id   AF-A0A661CHR7-F1
#
_cell.length_a   1.000
_cell.length_b   1.000
_cell.length_c   1.000
_cell.angle_alpha   90.00
_cell.angle_beta   90.00
_cell.angle_gamma   90.00
#
_symmetry.space_group_name_H-M   'P 1'
#
loop_
_entity.id
_entity.type
_entity.pdbx_description
1 polymer ?
#
loop_
_entity_poly.entity_id
_entity_poly.type
_entity_poly.pdbx_seq_one_letter_code
_entity_poly.pdbx_strand_id
1 'polypeptide(L)'
;MKNGDIPTANEMCKQLVFLNRLLYDKKLIRLDSQSPFNQAIKQLKGFGTQRAWKYAIEASTPIKFVPTPDKKLGQIVPQVYLDIAVEPPKRNDLPPFKRLDTKIEIFDIAGELQSRWHIDLANRKEDSSYQEGPLFHLQSGGHKPQANRKEELKLSRPRWAMPPMELILTCEIILANFYPKQW
;
A
#
# COMPACT_ATOMS: atom_id res chain seq x y z
N MET A 1 -15.71 -9.61 9.98
CA MET A 1 -15.22 -8.77 11.10
C MET A 1 -16.41 -8.17 11.83
N LYS A 2 -16.35 -8.07 13.15
CA LYS A 2 -17.32 -7.29 13.93
C LYS A 2 -16.91 -5.82 13.88
N ASN A 3 -17.84 -4.88 14.08
CA ASN A 3 -17.55 -3.44 14.10
C ASN A 3 -16.48 -3.02 15.14
N GLY A 4 -16.22 -3.84 16.16
CA GLY A 4 -15.15 -3.63 17.13
C GLY A 4 -13.74 -3.95 16.62
N ASP A 5 -13.61 -4.70 15.52
CA ASP A 5 -12.32 -5.14 14.97
C ASP A 5 -11.67 -4.11 14.03
N ILE A 6 -12.42 -3.06 13.67
CA ILE A 6 -11.96 -2.00 12.78
C ILE A 6 -11.33 -0.89 13.62
N PRO A 7 -10.04 -0.55 13.38
CA PRO A 7 -9.38 0.51 14.13
C PRO A 7 -10.07 1.85 13.88
N THR A 8 -10.13 2.66 14.92
CA THR A 8 -10.45 4.08 14.81
C THR A 8 -9.37 4.82 14.04
N ALA A 9 -9.69 6.02 13.52
CA ALA A 9 -8.72 6.84 12.81
C ALA A 9 -7.52 7.22 13.70
N ASN A 10 -7.75 7.45 15.00
CA ASN A 10 -6.70 7.70 15.98
C ASN A 10 -5.79 6.48 16.20
N GLU A 11 -6.35 5.27 16.24
CA GLU A 11 -5.55 4.04 16.33
C GLU A 11 -4.71 3.86 15.07
N MET A 12 -5.31 4.02 13.89
CA MET A 12 -4.57 3.96 12.62
C MET A 12 -3.50 5.04 12.52
N CYS A 13 -3.80 6.27 12.97
CA CYS A 13 -2.86 7.38 13.03
C CYS A 13 -1.62 7.02 13.87
N LYS A 14 -1.82 6.39 15.04
CA LYS A 14 -0.71 5.94 15.89
C LYS A 14 0.16 4.90 15.16
N GLN A 15 -0.47 3.97 14.44
CA GLN A 15 0.26 2.98 13.65
C GLN A 15 1.06 3.62 12.52
N LEU A 16 0.51 4.61 11.80
CA LEU A 16 1.27 5.33 10.77
C LEU A 16 2.43 6.14 11.33
N VAL A 17 2.25 6.78 12.49
CA VAL A 17 3.35 7.48 13.19
C VAL A 17 4.46 6.50 13.53
N PHE A 18 4.11 5.34 14.08
CA PHE A 18 5.06 4.28 14.42
C PHE A 18 5.80 3.77 13.17
N LEU A 19 5.07 3.43 12.10
CA LEU A 19 5.65 2.95 10.85
C LEU A 19 6.60 3.98 10.22
N ASN A 20 6.18 5.24 10.11
CA ASN A 20 7.02 6.31 9.56
C ASN A 20 8.34 6.43 10.33
N ARG A 21 8.27 6.43 11.66
CA ARG A 21 9.45 6.46 12.52
C ARG A 21 10.31 5.21 12.32
N LEU A 22 9.72 4.03 12.33
CA LEU A 22 10.44 2.76 12.18
C LEU A 22 11.20 2.70 10.84
N LEU A 23 10.53 3.03 9.73
CA LEU A 23 11.16 3.02 8.41
C LEU A 23 12.31 4.03 8.32
N TYR A 24 12.13 5.22 8.90
CA TYR A 24 13.16 6.25 8.92
C TYR A 24 14.35 5.87 9.81
N ASP A 25 14.10 5.41 11.04
CA ASP A 25 15.13 5.00 12.00
C ASP A 25 15.96 3.82 11.47
N LYS A 26 15.33 2.92 10.71
CA LYS A 26 16.00 1.81 10.01
C LYS A 26 16.66 2.21 8.69
N LYS A 27 16.62 3.49 8.32
CA LYS A 27 17.19 4.05 7.08
C LYS A 27 16.62 3.40 5.82
N LEU A 28 15.35 2.97 5.87
CA LEU A 28 14.62 2.37 4.75
C LEU A 28 13.94 3.42 3.88
N ILE A 29 13.66 4.59 4.45
CA ILE A 29 13.19 5.78 3.74
C ILE A 29 14.08 6.99 4.11
N ARG A 30 14.06 8.03 3.28
CA ARG A 30 14.72 9.31 3.55
C ARG A 30 13.74 10.32 4.17
N LEU A 31 14.28 11.44 4.64
CA LEU A 31 13.50 12.50 5.32
C LEU A 31 12.39 13.06 4.41
N ASP A 32 12.69 13.26 3.13
CA ASP A 32 11.74 13.72 2.12
C ASP A 32 10.52 12.79 1.98
N SER A 33 10.73 11.48 2.16
CA SER A 33 9.71 10.44 2.09
C SER A 33 8.85 10.33 3.35
N GLN A 34 9.14 11.11 4.41
CA GLN A 34 8.26 11.23 5.58
C GLN A 34 7.09 12.19 5.35
N SER A 35 7.21 13.12 4.40
CA SER A 35 6.15 14.09 4.07
C SER A 35 4.80 13.42 3.76
N PRO A 36 4.71 12.43 2.85
CA PRO A 36 3.44 11.73 2.57
C PRO A 36 2.86 11.02 3.80
N PHE A 37 3.68 10.41 4.66
CA PHE A 37 3.22 9.89 5.95
C PHE A 37 2.60 10.98 6.81
N ASN A 38 3.27 12.12 6.96
CA ASN A 38 2.80 13.23 7.78
C ASN A 38 1.47 13.81 7.25
N GLN A 39 1.28 13.83 5.93
CA GLN A 39 0.03 14.23 5.31
C GLN A 39 -1.09 13.21 5.60
N ALA A 40 -0.84 11.91 5.45
CA ALA A 40 -1.81 10.86 5.80
C ALA A 40 -2.18 10.91 7.30
N ILE A 41 -1.19 11.08 8.18
CA ILE A 41 -1.36 11.28 9.62
C ILE A 41 -2.25 12.50 9.91
N LYS A 42 -2.02 13.62 9.22
CA LYS A 42 -2.85 14.83 9.37
C LYS A 42 -4.30 14.59 8.92
N GLN A 43 -4.51 13.88 7.81
CA GLN A 43 -5.84 13.49 7.33
C GLN A 43 -6.56 12.64 8.37
N LEU A 44 -5.92 11.60 8.90
CA LEU A 44 -6.49 10.71 9.93
C LEU A 44 -6.84 11.44 11.23
N LYS A 45 -6.00 12.37 11.69
CA LYS A 45 -6.30 13.21 12.87
C LYS A 45 -7.61 13.98 12.73
N GLY A 46 -7.99 14.37 11.51
CA GLY A 46 -9.26 15.05 11.23
C GLY A 46 -10.50 14.20 11.52
N PHE A 47 -10.37 12.87 11.53
CA PHE A 47 -11.46 11.93 11.82
C PHE A 47 -11.54 11.52 13.31
N GLY A 48 -10.49 11.78 14.11
CA GLY A 48 -10.47 11.51 15.54
C GLY A 48 -10.73 10.04 15.90
N THR A 49 -11.77 9.78 16.69
CA THR A 49 -12.12 8.42 17.14
C THR A 49 -13.13 7.70 16.22
N GLN A 50 -13.43 8.26 15.05
CA GLN A 50 -14.33 7.61 14.09
C GLN A 50 -13.70 6.33 13.52
N ARG A 51 -14.55 5.31 13.26
CA ARG A 51 -14.16 4.06 12.58
C ARG A 51 -14.35 4.11 11.07
N ALA A 52 -15.04 5.13 10.58
CA ALA A 52 -15.04 5.49 9.18
C ALA A 52 -13.97 6.57 8.98
N TRP A 53 -13.01 6.32 8.10
CA TRP A 53 -11.88 7.22 7.86
C TRP A 53 -11.30 6.98 6.48
N LYS A 54 -10.53 7.94 5.99
CA LYS A 54 -9.88 7.87 4.68
C LYS A 54 -8.62 8.71 4.65
N TYR A 55 -7.71 8.37 3.75
CA TYR A 55 -6.61 9.23 3.35
C TYR A 55 -6.02 8.78 2.03
N ALA A 56 -5.27 9.68 1.41
CA ALA A 56 -4.49 9.38 0.23
C ALA A 56 -3.02 9.78 0.40
N ILE A 57 -2.17 9.04 -0.30
CA ILE A 57 -0.80 9.37 -0.65
C ILE A 57 -0.78 9.47 -2.17
N GLU A 58 -0.43 10.64 -2.68
CA GLU A 58 -0.53 10.95 -4.11
C GLU A 58 0.65 10.39 -4.89
N ALA A 59 0.42 10.00 -6.14
CA ALA A 59 1.48 9.52 -7.04
C ALA A 59 2.56 10.58 -7.32
N SER A 60 2.23 11.88 -7.18
CA SER A 60 3.19 12.98 -7.31
C SER A 60 4.12 13.11 -6.10
N THR A 61 3.73 12.56 -4.94
CA THR A 61 4.51 12.58 -3.69
C THR A 61 4.49 11.22 -3.01
N PRO A 62 4.98 10.15 -3.68
CA PRO A 62 4.91 8.81 -3.15
C PRO A 62 5.91 8.63 -1.99
N ILE A 63 5.70 7.58 -1.19
CA ILE A 63 6.71 7.11 -0.25
C ILE A 63 7.80 6.42 -1.05
N LYS A 64 9.01 6.99 -1.06
CA LYS A 64 10.16 6.42 -1.74
C LYS A 64 11.05 5.69 -0.75
N PHE A 65 11.38 4.44 -1.05
CA PHE A 65 12.36 3.68 -0.29
C PHE A 65 13.77 4.02 -0.78
N VAL A 66 14.77 3.78 0.08
CA VAL A 66 16.17 3.93 -0.30
C VAL A 66 16.55 2.91 -1.38
N PRO A 67 17.47 3.22 -2.31
CA PRO A 67 17.94 2.24 -3.29
C PRO A 67 18.41 0.94 -2.63
N THR A 68 18.02 -0.19 -3.20
CA THR A 68 18.38 -1.53 -2.70
C THR A 68 18.87 -2.43 -3.84
N PRO A 69 19.81 -3.36 -3.58
CA PRO A 69 20.31 -4.23 -4.62
C PRO A 69 19.24 -5.13 -5.22
N ASP A 70 19.27 -5.30 -6.54
CA ASP A 70 18.51 -6.31 -7.27
C ASP A 70 19.45 -7.15 -8.15
N LYS A 71 19.17 -8.45 -8.28
CA LYS A 71 20.05 -9.39 -9.00
C LYS A 71 20.15 -9.11 -10.50
N LYS A 72 19.09 -8.52 -11.09
CA LYS A 72 18.98 -8.31 -12.53
C LYS A 72 19.26 -6.88 -12.93
N LEU A 73 18.75 -5.93 -12.14
CA LEU A 73 18.80 -4.50 -12.45
C LEU A 73 19.92 -3.76 -11.70
N GLY A 74 20.68 -4.47 -10.86
CA GLY A 74 21.74 -3.90 -10.04
C GLY A 74 21.19 -3.19 -8.80
N GLN A 75 20.43 -2.11 -8.99
CA GLN A 75 19.74 -1.39 -7.93
C GLN A 75 18.34 -0.96 -8.36
N ILE A 76 17.41 -1.01 -7.41
CA ILE A 76 16.03 -0.61 -7.58
C ILE A 76 15.57 0.34 -6.48
N VAL A 77 14.54 1.12 -6.78
CA VAL A 77 13.89 2.09 -5.88
C VAL A 77 12.40 1.79 -5.81
N PRO A 78 11.94 1.06 -4.78
CA PRO A 78 10.52 0.86 -4.53
C PRO A 78 9.83 2.18 -4.13
N GLN A 79 8.62 2.38 -4.62
CA GLN A 79 7.75 3.50 -4.30
C GLN A 79 6.32 3.03 -4.00
N VAL A 80 5.65 3.71 -3.08
CA VAL A 80 4.26 3.41 -2.70
C VAL A 80 3.41 4.66 -2.68
N TYR A 81 2.21 4.54 -3.21
CA TYR A 81 1.15 5.52 -3.08
C TYR A 81 -0.21 4.79 -3.08
N LEU A 82 -1.22 5.42 -2.51
CA LEU A 82 -2.51 4.77 -2.29
C LEU A 82 -3.63 5.77 -2.02
N ASP A 83 -4.86 5.32 -2.25
CA ASP A 83 -6.07 5.97 -1.79
C ASP A 83 -6.96 4.94 -1.08
N ILE A 84 -7.19 5.18 0.21
CA ILE A 84 -7.99 4.29 1.04
C ILE A 84 -9.16 5.03 1.69
N ALA A 85 -10.32 4.36 1.71
CA ALA A 85 -11.45 4.71 2.55
C ALA A 85 -12.01 3.47 3.26
N VAL A 86 -12.07 3.54 4.58
CA VAL A 86 -12.63 2.53 5.47
C VAL A 86 -14.00 2.98 5.97
N GLU A 87 -14.94 2.05 6.00
CA GLU A 87 -16.28 2.24 6.53
C GLU A 87 -16.73 0.94 7.21
N PRO A 88 -17.20 0.98 8.49
CA PRO A 88 -17.71 -0.20 9.16
C PRO A 88 -18.83 -0.86 8.34
N PRO A 89 -18.70 -2.16 8.02
CA PRO A 89 -19.65 -2.80 7.14
C PRO A 89 -20.98 -3.01 7.86
N LYS A 90 -22.10 -2.89 7.13
CA LYS A 90 -23.44 -3.18 7.67
C LYS A 90 -23.64 -4.65 8.02
N ARG A 91 -22.84 -5.54 7.43
CA ARG A 91 -22.85 -6.99 7.65
C ARG A 91 -21.43 -7.50 7.87
N ASN A 92 -21.26 -8.48 8.75
CA ASN A 92 -19.95 -8.98 9.17
C ASN A 92 -19.18 -9.74 8.07
N ASP A 93 -19.84 -10.12 6.98
CA ASP A 93 -19.29 -10.82 5.82
C ASP A 93 -18.73 -9.87 4.74
N LEU A 94 -18.93 -8.57 4.89
CA LEU A 94 -18.38 -7.57 3.99
C LEU A 94 -17.04 -7.03 4.50
N PRO A 95 -16.12 -6.66 3.58
CA PRO A 95 -14.87 -6.03 3.95
C PRO A 95 -15.14 -4.60 4.47
N PRO A 96 -14.21 -4.04 5.27
CA PRO A 96 -14.37 -2.73 5.86
C PRO A 96 -13.93 -1.61 4.90
N PHE A 97 -13.64 -1.92 3.64
CA PHE A 97 -13.14 -0.96 2.66
C PHE A 97 -14.28 -0.49 1.77
N LYS A 98 -14.51 0.82 1.79
CA LYS A 98 -15.26 1.52 0.75
C LYS A 98 -14.41 1.76 -0.49
N ARG A 99 -13.11 1.97 -0.28
CA ARG A 99 -12.10 2.14 -1.32
C ARG A 99 -10.79 1.56 -0.80
N LEU A 100 -10.15 0.73 -1.61
CA LEU A 100 -8.78 0.28 -1.41
C LEU A 100 -8.14 0.32 -2.78
N ASP A 101 -7.16 1.19 -2.92
CA ASP A 101 -6.41 1.34 -4.15
C ASP A 101 -4.97 1.65 -3.75
N THR A 102 -4.08 0.66 -3.87
CA THR A 102 -2.68 0.79 -3.51
C THR A 102 -1.81 0.42 -4.71
N LYS A 103 -0.81 1.24 -4.98
CA LYS A 103 0.17 0.97 -6.02
C LYS A 103 1.56 0.83 -5.42
N ILE A 104 2.28 -0.18 -5.90
CA ILE A 104 3.71 -0.35 -5.67
C ILE A 104 4.41 -0.23 -7.01
N GLU A 105 5.37 0.68 -7.11
CA GLU A 105 6.18 0.86 -8.30
C GLU A 105 7.64 0.61 -7.99
N ILE A 106 8.31 -0.09 -8.90
CA ILE A 106 9.73 -0.39 -8.80
C ILE A 106 10.41 0.33 -9.94
N PHE A 107 11.29 1.27 -9.61
CA PHE A 107 12.12 1.98 -10.57
C PHE A 107 13.54 1.42 -10.52
N ASP A 108 14.29 1.52 -11.61
CA ASP A 108 15.75 1.40 -11.55
C ASP A 108 16.40 2.74 -11.13
N ILE A 109 17.73 2.75 -11.06
CA ILE A 109 18.50 3.96 -10.72
C ILE A 109 18.49 5.04 -11.81
N ALA A 110 18.14 4.69 -13.06
CA ALA A 110 17.96 5.65 -14.13
C ALA A 110 16.59 6.36 -14.03
N GLY A 111 15.69 5.84 -13.18
CA GLY A 111 14.35 6.35 -12.99
C GLY A 111 13.32 5.72 -13.94
N GLU A 112 13.68 4.63 -14.62
CA GLU A 112 12.77 3.92 -15.52
C GLU A 112 11.89 2.96 -14.73
N LEU A 113 10.60 2.91 -15.07
CA LEU A 113 9.63 2.05 -14.41
C LEU A 113 9.85 0.58 -14.80
N GLN A 114 10.27 -0.24 -13.84
CA GLN A 114 10.62 -1.64 -14.03
C GLN A 114 9.47 -2.59 -13.68
N SER A 115 8.64 -2.25 -12.70
CA SER A 115 7.45 -3.02 -12.37
C SER A 115 6.42 -2.14 -11.69
N ARG A 116 5.13 -2.45 -11.90
CA ARG A 116 4.02 -1.81 -11.19
C ARG A 116 3.05 -2.88 -10.75
N TRP A 117 2.63 -2.77 -9.50
CA TRP A 117 1.61 -3.61 -8.90
C TRP A 117 0.46 -2.78 -8.39
N HIS A 118 -0.73 -3.35 -8.49
CA HIS A 118 -1.96 -2.74 -8.04
C HIS A 118 -2.66 -3.71 -7.07
N ILE A 119 -2.97 -3.22 -5.87
CA ILE A 119 -3.78 -3.90 -4.88
C ILE A 119 -5.06 -3.11 -4.74
N ASP A 120 -6.17 -3.67 -5.19
CA ASP A 120 -7.45 -2.98 -5.18
C ASP A 120 -8.61 -3.84 -4.66
N LEU A 121 -9.70 -3.14 -4.36
CA LEU A 121 -11.00 -3.76 -4.11
C LEU A 121 -11.74 -3.95 -5.43
N ALA A 122 -12.46 -5.06 -5.54
CA ALA A 122 -13.32 -5.31 -6.68
C ALA A 122 -14.35 -4.19 -6.89
N ASN A 123 -14.66 -3.93 -8.15
CA ASN A 123 -15.62 -2.88 -8.52
C ASN A 123 -16.96 -3.18 -7.88
N ARG A 124 -17.50 -2.19 -7.16
CA ARG A 124 -18.84 -2.26 -6.59
C ARG A 124 -19.83 -1.73 -7.62
N LYS A 125 -20.84 -2.54 -7.94
CA LYS A 125 -21.96 -2.21 -8.82
C LYS A 125 -22.95 -1.27 -8.10
N GLU A 126 -23.83 -0.64 -8.86
CA GLU A 126 -24.86 0.28 -8.34
C GLU A 126 -25.80 -0.38 -7.31
N ASP A 127 -26.07 -1.68 -7.49
CA ASP A 127 -26.88 -2.51 -6.59
C ASP A 127 -26.16 -2.91 -5.29
N SER A 128 -24.98 -2.33 -5.03
CA SER A 128 -24.10 -2.65 -3.90
C SER A 128 -23.47 -4.04 -3.91
N SER A 129 -23.67 -4.84 -4.96
CA SER A 129 -22.93 -6.08 -5.16
C SER A 129 -21.53 -5.80 -5.72
N TYR A 130 -20.61 -6.74 -5.55
CA TYR A 130 -19.30 -6.67 -6.19
C TYR A 130 -19.32 -7.38 -7.55
N GLN A 131 -18.43 -6.99 -8.46
CA GLN A 131 -18.18 -7.77 -9.67
C GLN A 131 -17.84 -9.23 -9.31
N GLU A 132 -18.22 -10.17 -10.18
CA GLU A 132 -17.94 -11.58 -9.94
C GLU A 132 -16.44 -11.84 -9.90
N GLY A 133 -16.00 -12.68 -8.96
CA GLY A 133 -14.61 -13.04 -8.75
C GLY A 133 -14.09 -12.71 -7.34
N PRO A 134 -12.76 -12.79 -7.13
CA PRO A 134 -12.14 -12.41 -5.87
C PRO A 134 -12.42 -10.95 -5.51
N LEU A 135 -12.66 -10.70 -4.22
CA LEU A 135 -12.99 -9.36 -3.73
C LEU A 135 -11.83 -8.39 -3.71
N PHE A 136 -10.60 -8.91 -3.65
CA PHE A 136 -9.37 -8.14 -3.68
C PHE A 136 -8.52 -8.66 -4.82
N HIS A 137 -7.95 -7.75 -5.60
CA HIS A 137 -7.02 -8.14 -6.67
C HIS A 137 -5.62 -7.70 -6.31
N LEU A 138 -4.67 -8.58 -6.62
CA LEU A 138 -3.28 -8.23 -6.81
C LEU A 138 -3.00 -8.38 -8.30
N GLN A 139 -2.88 -7.25 -8.99
CA GLN A 139 -2.49 -7.21 -10.38
C GLN A 139 -1.01 -6.85 -10.45
N SER A 140 -0.20 -7.80 -10.92
CA SER A 140 1.18 -7.53 -11.29
C SER A 140 1.26 -7.20 -12.77
N GLY A 141 1.89 -6.08 -13.10
CA GLY A 141 1.95 -5.58 -14.47
C GLY A 141 0.92 -4.48 -14.72
N GLY A 142 1.14 -3.76 -15.81
CA GLY A 142 0.36 -2.62 -16.27
C GLY A 142 0.85 -2.24 -17.66
N HIS A 143 0.18 -1.30 -18.33
CA HIS A 143 0.58 -0.89 -19.69
C HIS A 143 1.95 -0.19 -19.63
N LYS A 144 3.04 -0.96 -19.72
CA LYS A 144 4.31 -0.47 -20.21
C LYS A 144 4.19 -0.45 -21.73
N PRO A 145 4.15 0.72 -22.38
CA PRO A 145 4.29 0.75 -23.82
C PRO A 145 5.59 0.01 -24.17
N GLN A 146 5.50 -1.05 -24.97
CA GLN A 146 6.65 -1.79 -25.55
C GLN A 146 7.45 -2.76 -24.64
N ALA A 147 7.01 -3.09 -23.43
CA ALA A 147 7.82 -4.00 -22.58
C ALA A 147 7.67 -5.49 -22.91
N ASN A 148 8.79 -6.21 -22.86
CA ASN A 148 8.84 -7.67 -22.98
C ASN A 148 8.45 -8.31 -21.64
N ARG A 149 7.41 -9.16 -21.61
CA ARG A 149 6.96 -9.87 -20.39
C ARG A 149 8.05 -10.68 -19.68
N LYS A 150 9.11 -11.08 -20.39
CA LYS A 150 10.27 -11.76 -19.79
C LYS A 150 11.11 -10.85 -18.90
N GLU A 151 10.88 -9.54 -18.97
CA GLU A 151 11.64 -8.55 -18.21
C GLU A 151 11.02 -8.19 -16.87
N GLU A 152 9.73 -8.50 -16.67
CA GLU A 152 9.00 -8.21 -15.45
C GLU A 152 9.56 -8.97 -14.25
N LEU A 153 9.85 -8.24 -13.17
CA LEU A 153 10.25 -8.80 -11.89
C LEU A 153 9.10 -9.63 -11.31
N LYS A 154 9.32 -10.94 -11.18
CA LYS A 154 8.44 -11.84 -10.42
C LYS A 154 8.84 -11.80 -8.96
N LEU A 155 8.00 -11.20 -8.12
CA LEU A 155 8.19 -11.25 -6.67
C LEU A 155 7.36 -12.39 -6.08
N SER A 156 7.77 -12.85 -4.90
CA SER A 156 7.10 -13.92 -4.19
C SER A 156 5.71 -13.46 -3.71
N ARG A 157 4.67 -14.23 -4.08
CA ARG A 157 3.27 -13.98 -3.69
C ARG A 157 3.14 -14.11 -2.17
N PRO A 158 2.80 -13.05 -1.42
CA PRO A 158 2.56 -13.18 0.01
C PRO A 158 1.24 -13.93 0.27
N ARG A 159 1.14 -14.62 1.41
CA ARG A 159 -0.11 -15.23 1.90
C ARG A 159 -0.59 -14.43 3.11
N TRP A 160 -1.84 -13.98 3.12
CA TRP A 160 -2.40 -13.20 4.24
C TRP A 160 -3.70 -13.79 4.77
N ALA A 161 -3.88 -13.67 6.09
CA ALA A 161 -5.00 -14.27 6.82
C ALA A 161 -6.04 -13.27 7.35
N MET A 162 -5.75 -11.97 7.46
CA MET A 162 -6.72 -10.99 7.99
C MET A 162 -6.31 -9.52 7.69
N PRO A 163 -7.25 -8.59 7.45
CA PRO A 163 -6.98 -7.15 7.28
C PRO A 163 -6.74 -6.45 8.64
N PRO A 164 -6.00 -5.32 8.69
CA PRO A 164 -6.22 -4.09 7.91
C PRO A 164 -5.21 -3.91 6.76
N MET A 165 -5.67 -4.18 5.54
CA MET A 165 -4.91 -4.01 4.29
C MET A 165 -4.80 -2.54 3.90
N GLU A 166 -3.68 -1.95 4.27
CA GLU A 166 -3.31 -0.59 3.95
C GLU A 166 -1.77 -0.47 4.02
N LEU A 167 -1.17 0.67 3.65
CA LEU A 167 0.25 1.04 3.67
C LEU A 167 1.18 0.23 4.57
N ILE A 168 0.79 -0.07 5.82
CA ILE A 168 1.58 -0.92 6.71
C ILE A 168 1.93 -2.24 6.02
N LEU A 169 0.93 -3.01 5.60
CA LEU A 169 1.14 -4.27 4.89
C LEU A 169 1.87 -4.05 3.57
N THR A 170 1.64 -2.94 2.88
CA THR A 170 2.36 -2.60 1.64
C THR A 170 3.85 -2.37 1.89
N CYS A 171 4.21 -1.69 2.98
CA CYS A 171 5.57 -1.54 3.42
C CYS A 171 6.16 -2.90 3.81
N GLU A 172 5.41 -3.74 4.55
CA GLU A 172 5.86 -5.09 4.90
C GLU A 172 6.21 -5.94 3.67
N ILE A 173 5.40 -5.89 2.60
CA ILE A 173 5.70 -6.55 1.32
C ILE A 173 7.04 -6.11 0.76
N ILE A 174 7.27 -4.80 0.72
CA ILE A 174 8.49 -4.21 0.19
C ILE A 174 9.69 -4.66 1.02
N LEU A 175 9.56 -4.62 2.35
CA LEU A 175 10.62 -5.05 3.25
C LEU A 175 10.95 -6.54 3.09
N ALA A 176 9.93 -7.40 3.09
CA ALA A 176 10.13 -8.85 2.94
C ALA A 176 10.75 -9.25 1.61
N ASN A 177 10.45 -8.53 0.51
CA ASN A 177 10.98 -8.87 -0.82
C ASN A 177 12.31 -8.17 -1.13
N PHE A 178 12.56 -6.98 -0.61
CA PHE A 178 13.68 -6.13 -1.05
C PHE A 178 14.64 -5.69 0.05
N TYR A 179 14.26 -5.87 1.31
CA TYR A 179 15.08 -5.54 2.49
C TYR A 179 15.09 -6.71 3.50
N PRO A 180 15.38 -7.95 3.08
CA PRO A 180 15.20 -9.14 3.92
C PRO A 180 16.14 -9.21 5.14
N LYS A 181 17.15 -8.34 5.23
CA LYS A 181 18.02 -8.23 6.42
C LYS A 181 17.43 -7.28 7.47
N GLN A 182 16.57 -6.36 7.05
CA GLN A 182 15.95 -5.34 7.89
C GLN A 182 14.53 -5.72 8.31
N TRP A 183 13.89 -6.60 7.54
CA TRP A 183 12.71 -7.37 7.92
C TRP A 183 13.02 -8.28 9.11
#